data_AF-A0A7C5Y5C6-F1
#
_entry.id   AF-A0A7C5Y5C6-F1
#
_cell.length_a   1.000
_cell.length_b   1.000
_cell.length_c   1.000
_cell.angle_alpha   90.00
_cell.angle_beta   90.00
_cell.angle_gamma   90.00
#
_symmetry.space_group_name_H-M   'P 1'
#
loop_
_entity.id
_entity.type
_entity.pdbx_description
1 polymer ?
#
loop_
_entity_poly.entity_id
_entity_poly.type
_entity_poly.pdbx_seq_one_letter_code
_entity_poly.pdbx_strand_id
1 'polypeptide(L)'
;CPAQMDKIMEIAKKYNLKVIEDAACALGTEYKGKKVGTFGDIGCFSLHPRKNITTGEGGIIVTNDDEIAERLRMLRNHGMKNTNGKIQFEIAGLNYRLTNIQGAIGVVQMKKLEQIIEKRTQIAKLYNELLKDIEWIKLPTEPIYGRHVWQTYHIVLDQKINRDDLIKFMKDNSIEANIGAYAVHREPYYKNKYKLQDEKYRSSLIAAGKGMALPIYSKLSLQDIEYIVNTIKSFNRGE
;
A
#
# COMPACT_ATOMS: atom_id res chain seq x y z
N CYS A 1 -7.90 0.01 -4.28
CA CYS A 1 -8.04 -0.67 -5.60
C CYS A 1 -6.71 -0.67 -6.33
N PRO A 2 -6.36 -1.73 -7.10
CA PRO A 2 -5.23 -1.65 -8.02
C PRO A 2 -5.47 -0.60 -9.09
N ALA A 3 -4.39 -0.05 -9.65
CA ALA A 3 -4.46 0.87 -10.77
C ALA A 3 -5.07 0.18 -12.01
N GLN A 4 -5.59 0.96 -12.95
CA GLN A 4 -6.12 0.46 -14.22
C GLN A 4 -4.95 0.06 -15.14
N MET A 5 -4.37 -1.11 -14.88
CA MET A 5 -3.11 -1.55 -15.49
C MET A 5 -3.22 -1.71 -17.01
N ASP A 6 -4.39 -2.07 -17.55
CA ASP A 6 -4.62 -2.12 -18.99
C ASP A 6 -4.34 -0.77 -19.68
N LYS A 7 -4.93 0.32 -19.16
CA LYS A 7 -4.74 1.67 -19.68
C LYS A 7 -3.31 2.17 -19.49
N ILE A 8 -2.70 1.86 -18.35
CA ILE A 8 -1.30 2.23 -18.08
C ILE A 8 -0.37 1.55 -19.09
N MET A 9 -0.55 0.24 -19.31
CA MET A 9 0.27 -0.52 -20.24
C MET A 9 0.04 -0.10 -21.70
N GLU A 10 -1.18 0.30 -22.07
CA GLU A 10 -1.47 0.88 -23.39
C GLU A 10 -0.64 2.15 -23.65
N ILE A 11 -0.65 3.08 -22.70
CA ILE A 11 0.15 4.31 -22.77
C ILE A 11 1.64 3.96 -22.81
N ALA A 12 2.10 3.09 -21.91
CA ALA A 12 3.50 2.70 -21.85
C ALA A 12 3.98 2.11 -23.18
N LYS A 13 3.19 1.22 -23.80
CA LYS A 13 3.50 0.64 -25.10
C LYS A 13 3.53 1.70 -26.21
N LYS A 14 2.54 2.61 -26.24
CA LYS A 14 2.47 3.69 -27.25
C LYS A 14 3.71 4.58 -27.25
N TYR A 15 4.26 4.86 -26.07
CA TYR A 15 5.40 5.76 -25.90
C TYR A 15 6.73 5.04 -25.59
N ASN A 16 6.78 3.71 -25.73
CA ASN A 16 7.94 2.87 -25.41
C ASN A 16 8.54 3.14 -24.01
N LEU A 17 7.67 3.24 -23.01
CA LEU A 17 8.04 3.49 -21.62
C LEU A 17 8.13 2.18 -20.83
N LYS A 18 9.09 2.14 -19.90
CA LYS A 18 9.17 1.10 -18.87
C LYS A 18 8.19 1.37 -17.73
N VAL A 19 7.64 0.31 -17.15
CA VAL A 19 6.67 0.37 -16.05
C VAL A 19 7.21 -0.39 -14.85
N ILE A 20 7.33 0.32 -13.72
CA ILE A 20 7.64 -0.26 -12.42
C ILE A 20 6.38 -0.18 -11.56
N GLU A 21 5.87 -1.34 -11.15
CA GLU A 21 4.75 -1.44 -10.23
C GLU A 21 5.26 -1.37 -8.78
N ASP A 22 4.98 -0.26 -8.09
CA ASP A 22 5.06 -0.23 -6.64
C ASP A 22 3.84 -0.94 -6.04
N ALA A 23 4.01 -2.24 -5.79
CA ALA A 23 3.03 -3.12 -5.18
C ALA A 23 3.31 -3.33 -3.68
N ALA A 24 3.99 -2.39 -3.01
CA ALA A 24 4.39 -2.53 -1.61
C ALA A 24 3.23 -2.79 -0.65
N CYS A 25 2.00 -2.40 -1.00
CA CYS A 25 0.78 -2.61 -0.20
C CYS A 25 -0.17 -3.65 -0.83
N ALA A 26 0.26 -4.35 -1.89
CA ALA A 26 -0.65 -5.03 -2.80
C ALA A 26 -0.32 -6.51 -3.03
N LEU A 27 0.55 -7.13 -2.22
CA LEU A 27 0.83 -8.56 -2.33
C LEU A 27 -0.45 -9.39 -2.16
N GLY A 28 -0.80 -10.16 -3.20
CA GLY A 28 -2.05 -10.93 -3.29
C GLY A 28 -3.19 -10.25 -4.06
N THR A 29 -3.08 -8.95 -4.35
CA THR A 29 -4.07 -8.16 -5.12
C THR A 29 -4.13 -8.66 -6.56
N GLU A 30 -5.33 -8.63 -7.14
CA GLU A 30 -5.56 -9.01 -8.53
C GLU A 30 -6.22 -7.88 -9.31
N TYR A 31 -5.85 -7.78 -10.58
CA TYR A 31 -6.50 -6.95 -11.57
C TYR A 31 -6.85 -7.84 -12.77
N LYS A 32 -8.14 -7.96 -13.09
CA LYS A 32 -8.69 -8.81 -14.16
C LYS A 32 -8.15 -10.25 -14.13
N GLY A 33 -8.14 -10.86 -12.93
CA GLY A 33 -7.67 -12.24 -12.71
C GLY A 33 -6.15 -12.45 -12.70
N LYS A 34 -5.35 -11.40 -12.93
CA LYS A 34 -3.88 -11.47 -12.89
C LYS A 34 -3.34 -10.72 -11.67
N LYS A 35 -2.34 -11.29 -10.99
CA LYS A 35 -1.70 -10.70 -9.80
C LYS A 35 -0.98 -9.40 -10.16
N VAL A 36 -1.17 -8.35 -9.36
CA VAL A 36 -0.41 -7.09 -9.54
C VAL A 36 1.07 -7.31 -9.25
N GLY A 37 1.92 -6.47 -9.81
CA GLY A 37 3.37 -6.65 -9.83
C GLY A 37 3.86 -7.54 -10.98
N THR A 38 2.97 -7.96 -11.89
CA THR A 38 3.31 -8.84 -13.03
C THR A 38 2.85 -8.29 -14.39
N PHE A 39 2.42 -7.03 -14.42
CA PHE A 39 1.99 -6.31 -15.63
C PHE A 39 3.12 -5.50 -16.24
N GLY A 40 3.86 -4.77 -15.40
CA GLY A 40 5.02 -3.97 -15.82
C GLY A 40 6.29 -4.81 -15.97
N ASP A 41 7.40 -4.12 -16.21
CA ASP A 41 8.72 -4.73 -16.31
C ASP A 41 9.23 -5.21 -14.95
N ILE A 42 8.86 -4.50 -13.88
CA ILE A 42 9.30 -4.78 -12.51
C ILE A 42 8.12 -4.61 -11.55
N GLY A 43 7.93 -5.56 -10.63
CA GLY A 43 7.03 -5.43 -9.48
C GLY A 43 7.80 -5.39 -8.16
N CYS A 44 7.48 -4.44 -7.29
CA CYS A 44 8.14 -4.24 -6.00
C CYS A 44 7.15 -4.46 -4.85
N PHE A 45 7.54 -5.27 -3.86
CA PHE A 45 6.74 -5.55 -2.66
C PHE A 45 7.53 -5.23 -1.40
N SER A 46 6.82 -4.88 -0.33
CA SER A 46 7.40 -4.60 0.99
C SER A 46 6.99 -5.67 1.99
N LEU A 47 7.93 -6.02 2.87
CA LEU A 47 7.77 -6.97 3.98
C LEU A 47 7.98 -6.29 5.35
N HIS A 48 7.79 -4.97 5.41
CA HIS A 48 7.81 -4.16 6.64
C HIS A 48 6.71 -4.64 7.64
N PRO A 49 6.83 -4.43 8.98
CA PRO A 49 5.90 -5.03 9.96
C PRO A 49 4.44 -4.60 9.82
N ARG A 50 4.20 -3.43 9.22
CA ARG A 50 2.85 -2.93 8.93
C ARG A 50 2.18 -3.63 7.74
N LYS A 51 2.89 -4.40 6.91
CA LYS A 51 2.35 -5.04 5.70
C LYS A 51 1.56 -6.29 6.03
N ASN A 52 0.72 -6.75 5.10
CA ASN A 52 -0.11 -7.96 5.28
C ASN A 52 0.70 -9.19 5.69
N ILE A 53 1.93 -9.31 5.18
CA ILE A 53 2.95 -10.23 5.67
C ILE A 53 4.24 -9.47 5.95
N THR A 54 5.10 -10.01 6.81
CA THR A 54 6.33 -9.32 7.20
C THR A 54 7.51 -10.26 7.40
N THR A 55 8.71 -9.72 7.27
CA THR A 55 9.98 -10.34 7.68
C THR A 55 10.70 -9.52 8.76
N GLY A 56 9.98 -8.71 9.53
CA GLY A 56 10.57 -7.60 10.26
C GLY A 56 10.83 -6.48 9.27
N GLU A 57 11.99 -6.47 8.64
CA GLU A 57 12.27 -5.61 7.48
C GLU A 57 12.48 -6.46 6.23
N GLY A 58 12.20 -5.90 5.05
CA GLY A 58 12.48 -6.58 3.79
C GLY A 58 11.63 -6.11 2.60
N GLY A 59 11.95 -6.65 1.43
CA GLY A 59 11.23 -6.41 0.20
C GLY A 59 11.51 -7.49 -0.84
N ILE A 60 10.66 -7.53 -1.86
CA ILE A 60 10.74 -8.48 -2.98
C ILE A 60 10.67 -7.68 -4.26
N ILE A 61 11.53 -8.01 -5.22
CA ILE A 61 11.40 -7.55 -6.60
C ILE A 61 11.10 -8.77 -7.46
N VAL A 62 10.13 -8.64 -8.35
CA VAL A 62 9.78 -9.65 -9.36
C VAL A 62 9.90 -9.04 -10.75
N THR A 63 10.30 -9.85 -11.71
CA THR A 63 10.37 -9.51 -13.14
C THR A 63 10.32 -10.80 -13.95
N ASN A 64 9.85 -10.73 -15.20
CA ASN A 64 9.91 -11.83 -16.16
C ASN A 64 11.08 -11.67 -17.15
N ASP A 65 11.92 -10.65 -16.96
CA ASP A 65 13.07 -10.36 -17.81
C ASP A 65 14.35 -10.84 -17.12
N ASP A 66 15.00 -11.84 -17.71
CA ASP A 66 16.21 -12.47 -17.16
C ASP A 66 17.39 -11.50 -17.10
N GLU A 67 17.49 -10.55 -18.02
CA GLU A 67 18.55 -9.53 -18.04
C GLU A 67 18.36 -8.55 -16.88
N ILE A 68 17.12 -8.09 -16.65
CA ILE A 68 16.77 -7.28 -15.49
C ILE A 68 17.03 -8.06 -14.20
N ALA A 69 16.63 -9.33 -14.14
CA ALA A 69 16.81 -10.17 -12.96
C ALA A 69 18.29 -10.34 -12.59
N GLU A 70 19.15 -10.63 -13.58
CA GLU A 70 20.59 -10.79 -13.38
C GLU A 70 21.21 -9.47 -12.88
N ARG A 71 20.86 -8.35 -13.52
CA ARG A 71 21.33 -7.02 -13.12
C ARG A 71 20.90 -6.67 -11.70
N LEU A 72 19.66 -6.98 -11.30
CA LEU A 72 19.17 -6.77 -9.94
C LEU A 72 19.90 -7.65 -8.91
N ARG A 73 20.24 -8.90 -9.26
CA ARG A 73 21.02 -9.79 -8.38
C ARG A 73 22.42 -9.23 -8.11
N MET A 74 23.09 -8.74 -9.15
CA MET A 74 24.38 -8.05 -9.02
C MET A 74 24.24 -6.78 -8.18
N LEU A 75 23.30 -5.88 -8.52
CA LEU A 75 23.07 -4.62 -7.78
C LEU A 75 22.78 -4.87 -6.30
N ARG A 76 22.03 -5.92 -5.95
CA ARG A 76 21.72 -6.26 -4.55
C ARG A 76 22.94 -6.79 -3.77
N ASN A 77 23.93 -7.32 -4.47
CA ASN A 77 25.06 -8.05 -3.89
C ASN A 77 26.41 -7.48 -4.35
N HIS A 78 26.68 -6.21 -4.03
CA HIS A 78 27.95 -5.51 -4.27
C HIS A 78 28.42 -5.46 -5.72
N GLY A 79 27.55 -5.79 -6.70
CA GLY A 79 27.91 -5.87 -8.11
C GLY A 79 28.58 -7.19 -8.50
N MET A 80 28.51 -8.18 -7.62
CA MET A 80 29.19 -9.46 -7.78
C MET A 80 28.42 -10.39 -8.72
N LYS A 81 29.16 -11.03 -9.63
CA LYS A 81 28.73 -12.16 -10.45
C LYS A 81 29.73 -13.29 -10.37
N ASN A 82 29.25 -14.53 -10.40
CA ASN A 82 30.10 -15.71 -10.49
C ASN A 82 30.23 -16.12 -11.96
N THR A 83 31.41 -15.94 -12.51
CA THR A 83 31.73 -16.30 -13.89
C THR A 83 32.81 -17.39 -13.85
N ASN A 84 32.46 -18.61 -14.26
CA ASN A 84 33.36 -19.77 -14.27
C ASN A 84 34.04 -20.07 -12.92
N GLY A 85 33.29 -19.99 -11.82
CA GLY A 85 33.78 -20.27 -10.46
C GLY A 85 34.59 -19.13 -9.83
N LYS A 86 34.70 -17.98 -10.52
CA LYS A 86 35.39 -16.79 -10.01
C LYS A 86 34.41 -15.66 -9.78
N ILE A 87 34.57 -14.99 -8.63
CA ILE A 87 33.81 -13.78 -8.30
C ILE A 87 34.42 -12.61 -9.07
N GLN A 88 33.57 -11.88 -9.80
CA GLN A 88 33.92 -10.63 -10.46
C GLN A 88 32.94 -9.53 -10.04
N PHE A 89 33.43 -8.31 -9.90
CA PHE A 89 32.63 -7.13 -9.61
C PHE A 89 32.40 -6.38 -10.93
N GLU A 90 31.30 -6.69 -11.62
CA GLU A 90 31.04 -6.18 -12.97
C GLU A 90 30.40 -4.78 -12.99
N ILE A 91 29.72 -4.40 -11.91
CA ILE A 91 29.05 -3.11 -11.76
C ILE A 91 29.22 -2.54 -10.35
N ALA A 92 28.98 -1.24 -10.16
CA ALA A 92 28.86 -0.65 -8.83
C ALA A 92 27.53 -1.09 -8.18
N GLY A 93 27.58 -2.08 -7.30
CA GLY A 93 26.40 -2.56 -6.58
C GLY A 93 26.28 -2.03 -5.15
N LEU A 94 25.26 -2.54 -4.46
CA LEU A 94 24.82 -2.18 -3.12
C LEU A 94 24.79 -3.42 -2.22
N ASN A 95 24.54 -3.22 -0.93
CA ASN A 95 24.35 -4.31 0.03
C ASN A 95 22.89 -4.40 0.50
N TYR A 96 21.99 -4.91 -0.33
CA TYR A 96 20.55 -5.02 -0.05
C TYR A 96 20.08 -6.48 0.06
N ARG A 97 20.97 -7.40 0.44
CA ARG A 97 20.63 -8.81 0.62
C ARG A 97 19.67 -8.98 1.80
N LEU A 98 18.68 -9.84 1.61
CA LEU A 98 17.83 -10.34 2.69
C LEU A 98 18.57 -11.49 3.41
N THR A 99 18.49 -11.54 4.75
CA THR A 99 19.09 -12.61 5.53
C THR A 99 18.26 -13.90 5.46
N ASN A 100 18.87 -15.06 5.74
CA ASN A 100 18.13 -16.32 5.85
C ASN A 100 17.11 -16.31 6.99
N ILE A 101 17.35 -15.55 8.07
CA ILE A 101 16.38 -15.38 9.17
C ILE A 101 15.12 -14.71 8.65
N GLN A 102 15.27 -13.58 7.95
CA GLN A 102 14.14 -12.89 7.31
C GLN A 102 13.45 -13.78 6.27
N GLY A 103 14.22 -14.52 5.46
CA GLY A 103 13.69 -15.48 4.50
C GLY A 103 12.83 -16.57 5.15
N ALA A 104 13.26 -17.14 6.27
CA ALA A 104 12.51 -18.15 7.01
C ALA A 104 11.17 -17.62 7.54
N ILE A 105 11.16 -16.39 8.07
CA ILE A 105 9.92 -15.72 8.49
C ILE A 105 8.98 -15.55 7.28
N GLY A 106 9.53 -15.08 6.15
CA GLY A 106 8.78 -14.83 4.92
C GLY A 106 8.09 -16.09 4.38
N VAL A 107 8.79 -17.23 4.37
CA VAL A 107 8.23 -18.52 3.94
C VAL A 107 7.02 -18.93 4.79
N VAL A 108 7.11 -18.78 6.11
CA VAL A 108 6.00 -19.11 7.02
C VAL A 108 4.84 -18.12 6.86
N GLN A 109 5.14 -16.83 6.66
CA GLN A 109 4.13 -15.80 6.47
C GLN A 109 3.38 -15.92 5.14
N MET A 110 4.05 -16.31 4.05
CA MET A 110 3.42 -16.55 2.75
C MET A 110 2.32 -17.62 2.83
N LYS A 111 2.49 -18.65 3.66
CA LYS A 111 1.46 -19.67 3.90
C LYS A 111 0.19 -19.14 4.55
N LYS A 112 0.27 -17.98 5.22
CA LYS A 112 -0.84 -17.32 5.92
C LYS A 112 -1.51 -16.23 5.09
N LEU A 113 -0.92 -15.84 3.96
CA LEU A 113 -1.34 -14.67 3.18
C LEU A 113 -2.82 -14.71 2.82
N GLU A 114 -3.29 -15.84 2.29
CA GLU A 114 -4.68 -15.99 1.84
C GLU A 114 -5.69 -15.80 2.98
N GLN A 115 -5.46 -16.48 4.11
CA GLN A 115 -6.27 -16.35 5.33
C GLN A 115 -6.27 -14.90 5.85
N ILE A 116 -5.13 -14.22 5.82
CA ILE A 116 -5.01 -12.82 6.24
C ILE A 116 -5.86 -11.91 5.33
N ILE A 117 -5.80 -12.11 4.02
CA ILE A 117 -6.58 -11.32 3.05
C ILE A 117 -8.07 -11.58 3.25
N GLU A 118 -8.50 -12.83 3.42
CA GLU A 118 -9.91 -13.18 3.68
C GLU A 118 -10.43 -12.48 4.94
N LYS A 119 -9.68 -12.54 6.04
CA LYS A 119 -10.06 -11.87 7.30
C LYS A 119 -10.16 -10.36 7.15
N ARG A 120 -9.18 -9.73 6.50
CA ARG A 120 -9.23 -8.29 6.22
C ARG A 120 -10.40 -7.92 5.31
N THR A 121 -10.74 -8.77 4.34
CA THR A 121 -11.90 -8.57 3.45
C THR A 121 -13.22 -8.61 4.24
N GLN A 122 -13.36 -9.56 5.18
CA GLN A 122 -14.53 -9.62 6.08
C GLN A 122 -14.65 -8.35 6.94
N ILE A 123 -13.54 -7.89 7.51
CA ILE A 123 -13.48 -6.65 8.30
C ILE A 123 -13.87 -5.43 7.45
N ALA A 124 -13.34 -5.31 6.24
CA ALA A 124 -13.66 -4.21 5.34
C ALA A 124 -15.14 -4.19 4.94
N LYS A 125 -15.75 -5.36 4.69
CA LYS A 125 -17.20 -5.46 4.43
C LYS A 125 -18.02 -5.00 5.63
N LEU A 126 -17.63 -5.40 6.84
CA LEU A 126 -18.32 -4.98 8.04
C LEU A 126 -18.21 -3.47 8.28
N TYR A 127 -17.03 -2.88 8.08
CA TYR A 127 -16.89 -1.42 8.11
C TYR A 127 -17.79 -0.74 7.08
N ASN A 128 -17.86 -1.26 5.84
CA ASN A 128 -18.73 -0.70 4.82
C ASN A 128 -20.19 -0.72 5.28
N GLU A 129 -20.68 -1.86 5.80
CA GLU A 129 -22.06 -1.98 6.29
C GLU A 129 -22.39 -1.05 7.45
N LEU A 130 -21.47 -0.91 8.42
CA LEU A 130 -21.70 -0.14 9.64
C LEU A 130 -21.56 1.38 9.47
N LEU A 131 -20.81 1.80 8.44
CA LEU A 131 -20.52 3.21 8.15
C LEU A 131 -21.33 3.77 6.97
N LYS A 132 -22.08 2.96 6.21
CA LYS A 132 -22.77 3.38 4.98
C LYS A 132 -23.76 4.53 5.16
N ASP A 133 -24.39 4.62 6.33
CA ASP A 133 -25.41 5.65 6.62
C ASP A 133 -24.80 6.94 7.19
N ILE A 134 -23.47 7.04 7.27
CA ILE A 134 -22.78 8.24 7.74
C ILE A 134 -22.46 9.16 6.55
N GLU A 135 -23.33 10.13 6.30
CA GLU A 135 -23.26 11.00 5.11
C GLU A 135 -21.94 11.77 4.94
N TRP A 136 -21.28 12.11 6.04
CA TRP A 136 -20.00 12.84 6.03
C TRP A 136 -18.77 11.94 5.82
N ILE A 137 -18.97 10.65 5.56
CA ILE A 137 -17.91 9.67 5.26
C ILE A 137 -18.12 9.10 3.86
N LYS A 138 -17.12 9.28 3.00
CA LYS A 138 -17.00 8.53 1.76
C LYS A 138 -16.22 7.24 1.99
N LEU A 139 -16.88 6.12 1.78
CA LEU A 139 -16.32 4.78 1.94
C LEU A 139 -15.41 4.37 0.77
N PRO A 140 -14.40 3.50 1.02
CA PRO A 140 -13.64 2.88 -0.04
C PRO A 140 -14.51 1.88 -0.82
N THR A 141 -14.42 1.89 -2.14
CA THR A 141 -15.11 0.91 -2.99
C THR A 141 -14.19 -0.26 -3.32
N GLU A 142 -14.76 -1.46 -3.39
CA GLU A 142 -14.07 -2.62 -3.97
C GLU A 142 -14.20 -2.55 -5.51
N PRO A 143 -13.11 -2.76 -6.27
CA PRO A 143 -13.18 -2.67 -7.72
C PRO A 143 -13.82 -3.93 -8.29
N ILE A 144 -14.81 -3.78 -9.16
CA ILE A 144 -15.54 -4.88 -9.82
C ILE A 144 -14.58 -5.83 -10.58
N TYR A 145 -13.47 -5.30 -11.07
CA TYR A 145 -12.52 -5.98 -11.95
C TYR A 145 -11.32 -6.59 -11.21
N GLY A 146 -11.36 -6.79 -9.90
CA GLY A 146 -10.20 -7.33 -9.20
C GLY A 146 -10.43 -7.70 -7.74
N ARG A 147 -9.36 -8.14 -7.10
CA ARG A 147 -9.34 -8.49 -5.68
C ARG A 147 -8.54 -7.47 -4.90
N HIS A 148 -9.13 -6.89 -3.87
CA HIS A 148 -8.43 -5.97 -2.96
C HIS A 148 -7.89 -6.70 -1.72
N VAL A 149 -6.70 -6.33 -1.26
CA VAL A 149 -6.06 -6.98 -0.08
C VAL A 149 -6.25 -6.24 1.23
N TRP A 150 -6.92 -5.08 1.19
CA TRP A 150 -7.35 -4.33 2.38
C TRP A 150 -6.21 -4.09 3.38
N GLN A 151 -5.04 -3.71 2.85
CA GLN A 151 -3.87 -3.29 3.62
C GLN A 151 -4.19 -2.05 4.49
N THR A 152 -5.00 -1.14 3.94
CA THR A 152 -5.50 0.05 4.60
C THR A 152 -6.99 0.18 4.31
N TYR A 153 -7.80 0.48 5.32
CA TYR A 153 -9.20 0.86 5.16
C TYR A 153 -9.29 2.39 5.16
N HIS A 154 -9.29 2.96 3.96
CA HIS A 154 -9.15 4.40 3.75
C HIS A 154 -10.52 5.04 3.50
N ILE A 155 -10.96 5.87 4.43
CA ILE A 155 -12.17 6.71 4.28
C ILE A 155 -11.78 8.14 3.92
N VAL A 156 -12.68 8.86 3.27
CA VAL A 156 -12.51 10.29 2.98
C VAL A 156 -13.64 11.06 3.62
N LEU A 157 -13.31 12.03 4.47
CA LEU A 157 -14.28 12.84 5.19
C LEU A 157 -14.81 14.00 4.34
N ASP A 158 -16.01 14.46 4.65
CA ASP A 158 -16.56 15.68 4.07
C ASP A 158 -15.71 16.93 4.37
N GLN A 159 -15.85 17.98 3.56
CA GLN A 159 -15.12 19.23 3.72
C GLN A 159 -15.37 19.92 5.06
N LYS A 160 -16.55 19.77 5.65
CA LYS A 160 -16.90 20.37 6.95
C LYS A 160 -16.21 19.69 8.13
N ILE A 161 -15.82 18.43 7.99
CA ILE A 161 -15.21 17.68 9.10
C ILE A 161 -13.71 17.94 9.16
N ASN A 162 -13.21 18.34 10.34
CA ASN A 162 -11.78 18.39 10.59
C ASN A 162 -11.23 16.98 10.84
N ARG A 163 -10.42 16.48 9.90
CA ARG A 163 -9.85 15.13 9.94
C ARG A 163 -8.93 14.95 11.14
N ASP A 164 -8.12 15.96 11.47
CA ASP A 164 -7.13 15.86 12.55
C ASP A 164 -7.80 15.86 13.92
N ASP A 165 -8.90 16.62 14.08
CA ASP A 165 -9.71 16.58 15.31
C ASP A 165 -10.35 15.21 15.52
N LEU A 166 -10.84 14.57 14.45
CA LEU A 166 -11.37 13.20 14.54
C LEU A 166 -10.25 12.19 14.86
N ILE A 167 -9.05 12.29 14.26
CA ILE A 167 -7.91 11.43 14.64
C ILE A 167 -7.62 11.59 16.14
N LYS A 168 -7.55 12.83 16.62
CA LYS A 168 -7.30 13.12 18.03
C LYS A 168 -8.39 12.53 18.92
N PHE A 169 -9.65 12.74 18.58
CA PHE A 169 -10.79 12.20 19.33
C PHE A 169 -10.77 10.67 19.37
N MET A 170 -10.46 10.00 18.26
CA MET A 170 -10.30 8.54 18.22
C MET A 170 -9.15 8.09 19.12
N LYS A 171 -8.02 8.80 19.10
CA LYS A 171 -6.86 8.52 19.96
C LYS A 171 -7.19 8.69 21.45
N ASP A 172 -7.93 9.73 21.81
CA ASP A 172 -8.38 9.98 23.18
C ASP A 172 -9.34 8.87 23.67
N ASN A 173 -10.00 8.17 22.75
CA ASN A 173 -10.79 6.96 22.97
C ASN A 173 -10.01 5.66 22.71
N SER A 174 -8.68 5.68 22.82
CA SER A 174 -7.81 4.50 22.67
C SER A 174 -7.88 3.80 21.30
N ILE A 175 -8.26 4.51 20.24
CA ILE A 175 -8.30 4.00 18.87
C ILE A 175 -7.24 4.71 18.02
N GLU A 176 -6.25 3.96 17.54
CA GLU A 176 -5.19 4.49 16.69
C GLU A 176 -5.64 4.57 15.22
N ALA A 177 -6.19 5.73 14.82
CA ALA A 177 -6.37 6.09 13.42
C ALA A 177 -5.13 6.86 12.90
N ASN A 178 -4.88 6.73 11.60
CA ASN A 178 -3.76 7.41 10.95
C ASN A 178 -4.24 8.31 9.82
N ILE A 179 -3.38 9.24 9.40
CA ILE A 179 -3.60 9.98 8.16
C ILE A 179 -3.62 9.00 6.98
N GLY A 180 -4.55 9.22 6.06
CA GLY A 180 -4.81 8.28 4.98
C GLY A 180 -3.77 8.28 3.86
N ALA A 181 -3.38 9.48 3.43
CA ALA A 181 -2.43 9.70 2.35
C ALA A 181 -1.63 10.98 2.60
N TYR A 182 -0.50 11.11 1.89
CA TYR A 182 0.30 12.33 1.86
C TYR A 182 0.20 12.97 0.48
N ALA A 183 0.16 14.30 0.46
CA ALA A 183 0.33 15.07 -0.76
C ALA A 183 1.83 15.33 -0.95
N VAL A 184 2.55 14.38 -1.56
CA VAL A 184 4.02 14.41 -1.66
C VAL A 184 4.56 15.74 -2.19
N HIS A 185 3.86 16.38 -3.13
CA HIS A 185 4.25 17.68 -3.69
C HIS A 185 4.23 18.83 -2.68
N ARG A 186 3.51 18.71 -1.56
CA ARG A 186 3.46 19.68 -0.47
C ARG A 186 4.48 19.42 0.64
N GLU A 187 5.08 18.23 0.68
CA GLU A 187 6.09 17.91 1.68
C GLU A 187 7.32 18.81 1.53
N PRO A 188 7.96 19.26 2.63
CA PRO A 188 8.94 20.36 2.59
C PRO A 188 10.04 20.19 1.55
N TYR A 189 10.62 18.98 1.45
CA TYR A 189 11.67 18.68 0.48
C TYR A 189 11.19 18.85 -0.97
N TYR A 190 10.04 18.26 -1.31
CA TYR A 190 9.51 18.24 -2.67
C TYR A 190 8.95 19.60 -3.08
N LYS A 191 8.27 20.30 -2.15
CA LYS A 191 7.78 21.66 -2.38
C LYS A 191 8.92 22.60 -2.73
N ASN A 192 10.01 22.57 -1.97
CA ASN A 192 11.16 23.45 -2.19
C ASN A 192 11.92 23.11 -3.47
N LYS A 193 12.07 21.80 -3.77
CA LYS A 193 12.80 21.33 -4.95
C LYS A 193 12.04 21.56 -6.25
N TYR A 194 10.75 21.25 -6.30
CA TYR A 194 10.00 21.19 -7.56
C TYR A 194 9.00 22.33 -7.76
N LYS A 195 8.63 23.07 -6.70
CA LYS A 195 7.72 24.24 -6.76
C LYS A 195 6.43 23.95 -7.55
N LEU A 196 5.85 22.77 -7.33
CA LEU A 196 4.65 22.31 -8.03
C LEU A 196 3.41 23.09 -7.57
N GLN A 197 2.44 23.23 -8.48
CA GLN A 197 1.19 23.96 -8.28
C GLN A 197 0.05 23.03 -7.85
N ASP A 198 -0.60 23.38 -6.74
CA ASP A 198 -1.65 22.59 -6.08
C ASP A 198 -2.85 22.31 -6.99
N GLU A 199 -3.17 23.24 -7.92
CA GLU A 199 -4.33 23.16 -8.82
C GLU A 199 -4.30 21.91 -9.70
N LYS A 200 -3.10 21.40 -10.01
CA LYS A 200 -2.90 20.19 -10.83
C LYS A 200 -3.09 18.88 -10.04
N TYR A 201 -3.19 18.96 -8.72
CA TYR A 201 -3.18 17.79 -7.82
C TYR A 201 -4.36 17.75 -6.84
N ARG A 202 -5.51 18.33 -7.22
CA ARG A 202 -6.72 18.43 -6.37
C ARG A 202 -7.10 17.12 -5.67
N SER A 203 -7.10 15.99 -6.38
CA SER A 203 -7.43 14.69 -5.77
C SER A 203 -6.42 14.24 -4.71
N SER A 204 -5.13 14.55 -4.90
CA SER A 204 -4.09 14.28 -3.91
C SER A 204 -4.26 15.15 -2.66
N LEU A 205 -4.64 16.41 -2.84
CA LEU A 205 -4.92 17.33 -1.73
C LEU A 205 -6.13 16.89 -0.91
N ILE A 206 -7.20 16.45 -1.58
CA ILE A 206 -8.39 15.89 -0.90
C ILE A 206 -8.01 14.64 -0.12
N ALA A 207 -7.30 13.69 -0.75
CA ALA A 207 -6.88 12.46 -0.07
C ALA A 207 -5.98 12.76 1.14
N ALA A 208 -5.08 13.74 1.05
CA ALA A 208 -4.19 14.08 2.16
C ALA A 208 -4.90 14.83 3.29
N GLY A 209 -5.73 15.82 2.95
CA GLY A 209 -6.40 16.68 3.92
C GLY A 209 -7.64 16.06 4.57
N LYS A 210 -8.32 15.14 3.87
CA LYS A 210 -9.59 14.53 4.32
C LYS A 210 -9.55 13.02 4.42
N GLY A 211 -8.49 12.37 3.93
CA GLY A 211 -8.33 10.93 4.03
C GLY A 211 -7.88 10.47 5.42
N MET A 212 -8.49 9.42 5.93
CA MET A 212 -8.12 8.78 7.19
C MET A 212 -8.03 7.27 6.99
N ALA A 213 -7.04 6.64 7.61
CA ALA A 213 -6.90 5.19 7.68
C ALA A 213 -7.46 4.69 9.02
N LEU A 214 -8.50 3.87 8.95
CA LEU A 214 -9.04 3.16 10.12
C LEU A 214 -8.20 1.92 10.44
N PRO A 215 -8.17 1.47 11.71
CA PRO A 215 -7.52 0.22 12.08
C PRO A 215 -8.02 -0.95 11.24
N ILE A 216 -7.10 -1.69 10.62
CA ILE A 216 -7.44 -2.93 9.94
C ILE A 216 -6.29 -3.93 10.04
N TYR A 217 -6.54 -5.04 10.73
CA TYR A 217 -5.62 -6.16 10.89
C TYR A 217 -6.39 -7.43 11.24
N SER A 218 -5.80 -8.61 10.97
CA SER A 218 -6.50 -9.90 10.99
C SER A 218 -7.02 -10.36 12.36
N LYS A 219 -6.65 -9.67 13.45
CA LYS A 219 -7.09 -9.99 14.83
C LYS A 219 -8.17 -9.03 15.36
N LEU A 220 -8.60 -8.05 14.58
CA LEU A 220 -9.63 -7.10 14.99
C LEU A 220 -10.96 -7.85 15.15
N SER A 221 -11.55 -7.80 16.35
CA SER A 221 -12.81 -8.47 16.66
C SER A 221 -14.03 -7.67 16.18
N LEU A 222 -15.21 -8.30 16.18
CA LEU A 222 -16.47 -7.60 15.92
C LEU A 222 -16.70 -6.48 16.95
N GLN A 223 -16.43 -6.75 18.24
CA GLN A 223 -16.57 -5.74 19.29
C GLN A 223 -15.64 -4.54 19.06
N ASP A 224 -14.39 -4.78 18.63
CA ASP A 224 -13.47 -3.69 18.31
C ASP A 224 -14.00 -2.82 17.16
N ILE A 225 -14.56 -3.46 16.12
CA ILE A 225 -15.08 -2.75 14.95
C ILE A 225 -16.32 -1.92 15.34
N GLU A 226 -17.24 -2.50 16.12
CA GLU A 226 -18.40 -1.79 16.63
C GLU A 226 -17.99 -0.62 17.53
N TYR A 227 -17.00 -0.80 18.39
CA TYR A 227 -16.45 0.29 19.23
C TYR A 227 -15.85 1.41 18.39
N ILE A 228 -15.08 1.08 17.35
CA ILE A 228 -14.51 2.06 16.41
C ILE A 228 -15.62 2.84 15.71
N VAL A 229 -16.61 2.15 15.16
CA VAL A 229 -17.74 2.77 14.45
C VAL A 229 -18.57 3.65 15.39
N ASN A 230 -18.88 3.17 16.60
CA ASN A 230 -19.67 3.92 17.56
C ASN A 230 -18.93 5.17 18.05
N THR A 231 -17.61 5.09 18.23
CA THR A 231 -16.77 6.26 18.49
C THR A 231 -16.83 7.26 17.34
N ILE A 232 -16.72 6.82 16.09
CA ILE A 232 -16.85 7.71 14.93
C ILE A 232 -18.23 8.40 14.92
N LYS A 233 -19.31 7.67 15.23
CA LYS A 233 -20.67 8.21 15.28
C LYS A 233 -20.90 9.22 16.41
N SER A 234 -20.19 9.08 17.53
CA SER A 234 -20.30 9.98 18.69
C SER A 234 -19.46 11.25 18.57
N PHE A 235 -18.64 11.38 17.52
CA PHE A 235 -17.82 12.56 17.30
C PHE A 235 -18.67 13.81 17.14
N ASN A 236 -18.40 14.83 17.97
CA ASN A 236 -19.03 16.14 17.82
C ASN A 236 -18.47 16.83 16.58
N ARG A 237 -19.34 17.04 15.60
CA ARG A 237 -18.98 17.56 14.27
C ARG A 237 -18.71 19.06 14.27
N GLY A 238 -19.10 19.79 15.33
CA GLY A 238 -19.07 21.25 15.38
C GLY A 238 -19.95 21.82 14.27
N GLU A 239 -21.25 21.93 14.52
CA GLU A 239 -22.18 22.64 13.62
C GLU A 239 -21.86 24.13 13.53
#